data_AF-A0AA44F7U1-F1
#
_entry.id   AF-A0AA44F7U1-F1
#
_cell.length_a   1.000
_cell.length_b   1.000
_cell.length_c   1.000
_cell.angle_alpha   90.00
_cell.angle_beta   90.00
_cell.angle_gamma   90.00
#
_symmetry.space_group_name_H-M   'P 1'
#
loop_
_entity.id
_entity.type
_entity.pdbx_description
1 polymer ?
#
loop_
_entity_poly.entity_id
_entity_poly.type
_entity_poly.pdbx_seq_one_letter_code
_entity_poly.pdbx_strand_id
1 'polypeptide(L)'
;MKRAEGNHLMAMNRRNKYAKALFNPASIATAIDAVAMEGHRQYRVVQELPFDLSATEAAHALEEWLEQERFTYTWRPRYLEQDGFRPSIATEHPEMVIYW
;
A
#
# COMPACT_ATOMS: atom_id res chain seq x y z
N MET A 1 31.49 0.47 7.35
CA MET A 1 30.26 -0.09 6.72
C MET A 1 30.57 -0.39 5.26
N LYS A 2 30.29 -1.61 4.79
CA LYS A 2 30.46 -1.95 3.37
C LYS A 2 29.38 -1.24 2.54
N ARG A 3 29.65 -0.93 1.26
CA ARG A 3 28.67 -0.21 0.40
C ARG A 3 27.30 -0.89 0.36
N ALA A 4 27.25 -2.22 0.36
CA ALA A 4 26.00 -2.98 0.35
C ALA A 4 25.14 -2.74 1.61
N GLU A 5 25.75 -2.73 2.79
CA GLU A 5 25.08 -2.47 4.07
C GLU A 5 24.52 -1.05 4.11
N GLY A 6 25.29 -0.07 3.65
CA GLY A 6 24.85 1.33 3.56
C GLY A 6 23.66 1.50 2.62
N ASN A 7 23.72 0.90 1.43
CA ASN A 7 22.62 0.93 0.46
C ASN A 7 21.35 0.26 1.02
N HIS A 8 21.51 -0.87 1.71
CA HIS A 8 20.39 -1.55 2.36
C HIS A 8 19.70 -0.65 3.38
N LEU A 9 20.47 0.01 4.26
CA LEU A 9 19.91 0.92 5.25
C LEU A 9 19.20 2.12 4.61
N MET A 10 19.78 2.70 3.55
CA MET A 10 19.15 3.78 2.79
C MET A 10 17.82 3.33 2.17
N ALA A 11 17.78 2.12 1.60
CA ALA A 11 16.56 1.56 1.03
C ALA A 11 15.47 1.35 2.10
N MET A 12 15.82 0.75 3.24
CA MET A 12 14.88 0.55 4.35
C MET A 12 14.34 1.86 4.90
N ASN A 13 15.19 2.86 5.09
CA ASN A 13 14.77 4.19 5.54
C ASN A 13 13.81 4.84 4.54
N ARG A 14 14.09 4.73 3.24
CA ARG A 14 13.21 5.26 2.19
C ARG A 14 11.87 4.53 2.15
N ARG A 15 11.86 3.19 2.27
CA ARG A 15 10.62 2.38 2.32
C ARG A 15 9.77 2.75 3.53
N ASN A 16 10.36 2.85 4.71
CA ASN A 16 9.64 3.23 5.93
C ASN A 16 9.06 4.64 5.83
N LYS A 17 9.82 5.61 5.29
CA LYS A 17 9.32 6.96 5.06
C LYS A 17 8.16 6.98 4.06
N TYR A 18 8.27 6.19 3.00
CA TYR A 18 7.22 6.08 1.99
C TYR A 18 5.95 5.43 2.55
N ALA A 19 6.07 4.33 3.28
CA ALA A 19 4.95 3.65 3.94
C ALA A 19 4.22 4.56 4.93
N LYS A 20 4.95 5.36 5.73
CA LYS A 20 4.34 6.34 6.66
C LYS A 20 3.50 7.40 5.96
N ALA A 21 3.91 7.83 4.76
CA ALA A 21 3.13 8.78 3.98
C ALA A 21 1.91 8.10 3.34
N LEU A 22 2.09 6.89 2.80
CA LEU A 22 1.06 6.17 2.07
C LEU A 22 -0.07 5.67 2.97
N PHE A 23 0.25 5.12 4.14
CA PHE A 23 -0.71 4.51 5.08
C PHE A 23 -1.12 5.46 6.21
N ASN A 24 -1.06 6.78 5.98
CA ASN A 24 -1.47 7.75 6.98
C ASN A 24 -3.00 7.75 7.16
N PRO A 25 -3.55 7.42 8.35
CA PRO A 25 -4.99 7.26 8.54
C PRO A 25 -5.83 8.50 8.19
N ALA A 26 -5.34 9.71 8.53
CA ALA A 26 -6.06 10.95 8.21
C ALA A 26 -6.18 11.17 6.69
N SER A 27 -5.12 10.85 5.95
CA SER A 27 -5.12 10.93 4.48
C SER A 27 -6.02 9.87 3.86
N ILE A 28 -6.01 8.64 4.42
CA ILE A 28 -6.88 7.54 4.00
C ILE A 28 -8.35 7.86 4.24
N ALA A 29 -8.71 8.38 5.42
CA ALA A 29 -10.07 8.80 5.73
C ALA A 29 -10.58 9.85 4.73
N THR A 30 -9.76 10.87 4.46
CA THR A 30 -10.09 11.91 3.46
C THR A 30 -10.32 11.32 2.07
N ALA A 31 -9.51 10.34 1.65
CA ALA A 31 -9.66 9.69 0.36
C ALA A 31 -10.92 8.80 0.30
N ILE A 32 -11.23 8.07 1.38
CA ILE A 32 -12.46 7.29 1.52
C ILE A 32 -13.68 8.20 1.42
N ASP A 33 -13.72 9.30 2.15
CA ASP A 33 -14.82 10.27 2.13
C ASP A 33 -15.05 10.80 0.70
N ALA A 34 -13.97 11.17 0.01
CA ALA A 34 -14.05 11.68 -1.36
C ALA A 34 -14.66 10.66 -2.32
N VAL A 35 -14.17 9.41 -2.33
CA VAL A 35 -14.71 8.38 -3.23
C VAL A 35 -16.09 7.87 -2.81
N ALA A 36 -16.41 7.91 -1.51
CA ALA A 36 -17.75 7.59 -1.01
C ALA A 36 -18.77 8.65 -1.47
N MET A 37 -18.40 9.94 -1.50
CA MET A 37 -19.23 11.00 -2.08
C MET A 37 -19.50 10.80 -3.57
N GLU A 38 -18.58 10.16 -4.28
CA GLU A 38 -18.75 9.76 -5.69
C GLU A 38 -19.59 8.48 -5.86
N GLY A 39 -20.00 7.83 -4.76
CA GLY A 39 -20.84 6.63 -4.76
C GLY A 39 -20.06 5.31 -4.80
N HIS A 40 -18.73 5.33 -4.62
CA HIS A 40 -17.94 4.11 -4.51
C HIS A 40 -18.16 3.41 -3.15
N ARG A 41 -17.92 2.10 -3.12
CA ARG A 41 -17.95 1.24 -1.90
C ARG A 41 -16.60 0.63 -1.55
N GLN A 42 -15.54 1.10 -2.21
CA GLN A 42 -14.20 0.64 -1.96
C GLN A 42 -13.18 1.72 -2.33
N TYR A 43 -12.05 1.69 -1.64
CA TYR A 43 -10.89 2.53 -1.91
C TYR A 43 -9.65 1.64 -1.97
N ARG A 44 -8.79 1.87 -2.98
CA ARG A 44 -7.55 1.11 -3.17
C ARG A 44 -6.37 2.01 -2.88
N VAL A 45 -5.52 1.61 -1.95
CA VAL A 45 -4.26 2.28 -1.63
C VAL A 45 -3.21 1.88 -2.67
N VAL A 46 -3.04 2.72 -3.69
CA VAL A 46 -2.14 2.43 -4.83
C VAL A 46 -0.70 2.80 -4.48
N GLN A 47 0.22 1.88 -4.75
CA GLN A 47 1.66 2.09 -4.56
C GLN A 47 2.32 2.54 -5.87
N GLU A 48 3.20 3.52 -5.76
CA GLU A 48 4.03 4.00 -6.87
C GLU A 48 5.27 3.11 -7.06
N LEU A 49 5.81 2.57 -5.96
CA LEU A 49 7.07 1.85 -5.97
C LEU A 49 6.87 0.33 -5.87
N PRO A 50 7.63 -0.47 -6.65
CA PRO A 50 7.39 -1.91 -6.80
C PRO A 50 8.04 -2.75 -5.69
N PHE A 51 7.58 -2.60 -4.45
CA PHE A 51 8.01 -3.46 -3.36
C PHE A 51 6.91 -3.62 -2.32
N ASP A 52 6.98 -4.72 -1.58
CA ASP A 52 6.01 -5.01 -0.54
C ASP A 52 6.19 -4.07 0.67
N LEU A 53 5.09 -3.42 1.06
CA LEU A 53 4.98 -2.58 2.25
C LEU A 53 4.00 -3.12 3.30
N SER A 54 3.35 -4.27 3.03
CA SER A 54 2.31 -4.85 3.89
C SER A 54 2.81 -5.16 5.30
N ALA A 55 4.08 -5.53 5.45
CA ALA A 55 4.71 -5.84 6.73
C ALA A 55 5.32 -4.62 7.45
N THR A 56 5.04 -3.39 7.00
CA THR A 56 5.56 -2.19 7.67
C THR A 56 4.71 -1.80 8.88
N GLU A 57 5.33 -1.20 9.91
CA GLU A 57 4.60 -0.67 11.07
C GLU A 57 3.48 0.30 10.68
N ALA A 58 3.70 1.10 9.62
CA ALA A 58 2.70 2.04 9.13
C ALA A 58 1.48 1.32 8.51
N ALA A 59 1.70 0.21 7.82
CA ALA A 59 0.63 -0.61 7.27
C ALA A 59 -0.20 -1.23 8.41
N HIS A 60 0.45 -1.85 9.40
CA HIS A 60 -0.23 -2.43 10.56
C HIS A 60 -0.99 -1.40 11.40
N ALA A 61 -0.41 -0.20 11.61
CA ALA A 61 -1.11 0.87 12.31
C ALA A 61 -2.39 1.32 11.55
N LEU A 62 -2.38 1.28 10.21
CA LEU A 62 -3.58 1.54 9.43
C LEU A 62 -4.59 0.41 9.56
N GLU A 63 -4.16 -0.85 9.54
CA GLU A 63 -5.03 -2.02 9.76
C GLU A 63 -5.78 -1.92 11.10
N GLU A 64 -5.06 -1.60 12.19
CA GLU A 64 -5.66 -1.39 13.51
C GLU A 64 -6.69 -0.24 13.50
N TRP A 65 -6.38 0.87 12.83
CA TRP A 65 -7.32 1.98 12.71
C TRP A 65 -8.56 1.60 11.90
N LEU A 66 -8.40 0.86 10.80
CA LEU A 66 -9.52 0.38 9.97
C LEU A 66 -10.45 -0.54 10.77
N GLU A 67 -9.89 -1.42 11.60
CA GLU A 67 -10.65 -2.31 12.48
C GLU A 67 -11.44 -1.51 13.53
N GLN A 68 -10.82 -0.50 14.12
CA GLN A 68 -11.48 0.40 15.09
C GLN A 68 -12.67 1.14 14.48
N GLU A 69 -12.51 1.65 13.25
CA GLU A 69 -13.55 2.35 12.49
C GLU A 69 -14.54 1.41 11.78
N ARG A 70 -14.38 0.09 11.92
CA ARG A 70 -15.22 -0.96 11.33
C ARG A 70 -15.21 -1.05 9.81
N PHE A 71 -14.13 -0.60 9.17
CA PHE A 71 -13.89 -0.91 7.77
C PHE A 71 -13.49 -2.38 7.62
N THR A 72 -13.78 -2.95 6.45
CA THR A 72 -13.18 -4.23 6.05
C THR A 72 -12.05 -3.96 5.07
N TYR A 73 -11.00 -4.77 5.10
CA TYR A 73 -9.86 -4.59 4.19
C TYR A 73 -9.28 -5.93 3.74
N THR A 74 -8.55 -5.88 2.62
CA THR A 74 -7.81 -7.03 2.11
C THR A 74 -6.60 -6.57 1.31
N TRP A 75 -5.51 -7.33 1.36
CA TRP A 75 -4.35 -7.13 0.50
C TRP A 75 -4.57 -7.86 -0.81
N ARG A 76 -4.66 -7.11 -1.92
CA ARG A 76 -4.78 -7.68 -3.26
C ARG A 76 -3.47 -7.57 -4.02
N PRO A 77 -3.11 -8.60 -4.80
CA PRO A 77 -1.98 -8.48 -5.72
C PRO A 77 -2.19 -7.33 -6.72
N ARG A 78 -1.13 -6.55 -6.98
CA ARG A 78 -1.09 -5.64 -8.12
C ARG A 78 -0.60 -6.38 -9.37
N TYR A 79 -1.44 -6.42 -10.39
CA TYR A 79 -1.03 -6.78 -11.74
C TYR A 79 -0.40 -5.55 -12.38
N LEU A 80 0.85 -5.66 -12.80
CA LEU A 80 1.42 -4.68 -13.73
C LEU A 80 0.86 -4.96 -15.11
N GLU A 81 0.55 -3.89 -15.83
CA GLU A 81 0.09 -3.98 -17.22
C GLU A 81 1.03 -4.90 -18.01
N GLN A 82 0.45 -5.97 -18.55
CA GLN A 82 1.18 -7.04 -19.19
C GLN A 82 1.45 -6.66 -20.64
N ASP A 83 2.72 -6.60 -21.04
CA ASP A 83 3.10 -6.66 -22.45
C ASP A 83 2.66 -8.03 -22.99
N GLY A 84 1.77 -8.05 -24.00
CA GLY A 84 1.17 -9.27 -24.55
C GLY A 84 2.17 -10.28 -25.13
N PHE A 85 3.45 -9.90 -25.28
CA PHE A 85 4.53 -10.75 -25.79
C PHE A 85 5.48 -11.29 -24.71
N ARG A 86 5.25 -11.01 -23.43
CA ARG A 86 6.10 -11.48 -22.32
C ARG A 86 5.42 -12.56 -21.46
N PRO A 87 6.19 -13.50 -20.87
CA PRO A 87 5.66 -14.48 -19.92
C PRO A 87 4.89 -13.80 -18.77
N SER A 88 3.87 -14.48 -18.24
CA SER A 88 3.04 -14.03 -17.12
C SER A 88 3.90 -13.60 -15.92
N ILE A 89 3.96 -12.29 -15.66
CA ILE A 89 4.46 -11.76 -14.39
C ILE A 89 3.26 -11.77 -13.44
N ALA A 90 3.21 -12.74 -12.53
CA ALA A 90 2.03 -12.95 -11.70
C ALA A 90 1.77 -11.79 -10.72
N THR A 91 2.80 -11.10 -10.20
CA THR A 91 2.67 -10.02 -9.20
C THR A 91 4.02 -9.35 -8.91
N GLU A 92 4.05 -8.04 -8.63
CA GLU A 92 5.25 -7.38 -8.04
C GLU A 92 5.09 -6.99 -6.56
N HIS A 93 3.90 -6.60 -6.10
CA HIS A 93 3.63 -6.25 -4.69
C HIS A 93 2.12 -6.24 -4.37
N PRO A 94 1.72 -6.48 -3.10
CA PRO A 94 0.32 -6.39 -2.67
C PRO A 94 -0.08 -4.94 -2.37
N GLU A 95 -1.33 -4.57 -2.66
CA GLU A 95 -1.94 -3.28 -2.33
C GLU A 95 -3.19 -3.47 -1.48
N MET A 96 -3.43 -2.57 -0.52
CA MET A 96 -4.58 -2.65 0.36
C MET A 96 -5.84 -2.13 -0.36
N VAL A 97 -6.92 -2.88 -0.26
CA VAL A 97 -8.27 -2.47 -0.68
C VAL A 97 -9.16 -2.43 0.56
N ILE A 98 -9.81 -1.30 0.76
CA ILE A 98 -10.68 -0.98 1.91
C ILE A 98 -12.13 -0.93 1.41
N TYR A 99 -13.08 -1.50 2.15
CA TYR A 99 -14.51 -1.51 1.84
C TYR A 99 -15.33 -1.02 3.04
N TRP A 100 -16.49 -0.45 2.73
CA TRP A 100 -17.51 0.05 3.67
C TRP A 100 -18.93 -0.25 3.20
#